data_AF-A0A359CRR1-F1
#
_entry.id   AF-A0A359CRR1-F1
#
_cell.length_a   1.000
_cell.length_b   1.000
_cell.length_c   1.000
_cell.angle_alpha   90.00
_cell.angle_beta   90.00
_cell.angle_gamma   90.00
#
_symmetry.space_group_name_H-M   'P 1'
#
loop_
_entity.id
_entity.type
_entity.pdbx_description
1 polymer ?
#
loop_
_entity_poly.entity_id
_entity_poly.type
_entity_poly.pdbx_seq_one_letter_code
_entity_poly.pdbx_strand_id
1 'polypeptide(L)'
;MNPFKVPAALKKLGIKYVEETAFGAEIVSNLYSNYIKSSSEDVYITTACPSVNLFIQKYFPSITKFMLPFVSPMIAHSRVIRKKYNNPFVVFIGPCIGKKLEKEDFQTEDAIDAVLTFDEMTHWLKEEEIDFNSLEPESFDTDASLRGKIFPFSGGILKGLKNQDCMNEYEIIS
;
A
#
# COMPACT_ATOMS: atom_id res chain seq x y z
N MET A 1 -18.48 -9.22 0.44
CA MET A 1 -17.55 -9.57 1.54
C MET A 1 -17.52 -8.38 2.48
N ASN A 2 -17.75 -8.58 3.78
CA ASN A 2 -17.66 -7.50 4.75
C ASN A 2 -16.18 -7.30 5.14
N PRO A 3 -15.54 -6.17 4.82
CA PRO A 3 -14.11 -5.95 5.10
C PRO A 3 -13.78 -5.98 6.59
N PHE A 4 -14.75 -5.66 7.45
CA PHE A 4 -14.59 -5.70 8.91
C PHE A 4 -14.52 -7.13 9.46
N LYS A 5 -14.76 -8.18 8.66
CA LYS A 5 -14.48 -9.57 9.08
C LYS A 5 -12.99 -9.94 8.95
N VAL A 6 -12.21 -9.15 8.20
CA VAL A 6 -10.76 -9.41 8.02
C VAL A 6 -9.98 -9.27 9.33
N PRO A 7 -10.14 -8.19 10.13
CA PRO A 7 -9.50 -8.11 11.44
C PRO A 7 -9.82 -9.30 12.36
N ALA A 8 -11.09 -9.70 12.43
CA ALA A 8 -11.51 -10.86 13.23
C ALA A 8 -10.83 -12.16 12.77
N ALA A 9 -10.75 -12.39 11.46
CA ALA A 9 -10.10 -13.57 10.89
C ALA A 9 -8.61 -13.62 11.21
N LEU A 10 -7.91 -12.49 11.03
CA LEU A 10 -6.48 -12.38 11.28
C LEU A 10 -6.16 -12.52 12.78
N LYS A 11 -6.98 -11.98 13.68
CA LYS A 11 -6.83 -12.18 15.12
C LYS A 11 -7.01 -13.64 15.53
N LYS A 12 -7.93 -14.38 14.89
CA LYS A 12 -8.04 -15.84 15.11
C LYS A 12 -6.80 -16.61 14.68
N LEU A 13 -6.09 -16.15 13.65
CA LEU A 13 -4.78 -16.69 13.23
C LEU A 13 -3.62 -16.27 14.17
N GLY A 14 -3.90 -15.52 15.25
CA GLY A 14 -2.90 -15.09 16.23
C GLY A 14 -2.22 -13.76 15.90
N ILE A 15 -2.69 -13.02 14.89
CA ILE A 15 -2.17 -11.68 14.59
C ILE A 15 -2.65 -10.69 15.66
N LYS A 16 -1.70 -9.96 16.26
CA LYS A 16 -1.97 -9.07 17.39
C LYS A 16 -2.58 -7.72 16.98
N TYR A 17 -2.11 -7.14 15.88
CA TYR A 17 -2.55 -5.83 15.38
C TYR A 17 -2.86 -5.92 13.90
N VAL A 18 -3.99 -5.35 13.48
CA VAL A 18 -4.47 -5.33 12.10
C VAL A 18 -4.78 -3.89 11.71
N GLU A 19 -4.03 -3.34 10.76
CA GLU A 19 -4.22 -1.98 10.24
C GLU A 19 -4.44 -1.97 8.72
N GLU A 20 -5.16 -0.98 8.22
CA GLU A 20 -5.38 -0.79 6.78
C GLU A 20 -4.17 -0.10 6.11
N THR A 21 -3.65 -0.68 5.03
CA THR A 21 -2.59 -0.04 4.20
C THR A 21 -3.01 1.29 3.57
N ALA A 22 -4.30 1.59 3.59
CA ALA A 22 -4.85 2.91 3.29
C ALA A 22 -4.15 4.03 4.09
N PHE A 23 -3.68 3.76 5.31
CA PHE A 23 -2.88 4.70 6.09
C PHE A 23 -1.55 5.06 5.38
N GLY A 24 -0.81 4.05 4.91
CA GLY A 24 0.41 4.27 4.10
C GLY A 24 0.13 4.98 2.78
N ALA A 25 -1.01 4.69 2.16
CA ALA A 25 -1.43 5.33 0.92
C ALA A 25 -1.65 6.83 1.09
N GLU A 26 -2.21 7.26 2.21
CA GLU A 26 -2.34 8.68 2.55
C GLU A 26 -0.98 9.36 2.72
N ILE A 27 -0.05 8.73 3.45
CA ILE A 27 1.31 9.25 3.64
C ILE A 27 1.98 9.47 2.29
N VAL A 28 1.99 8.45 1.44
CA VAL A 28 2.61 8.51 0.10
C VAL A 28 1.92 9.55 -0.78
N SER A 29 0.59 9.66 -0.73
CA SER A 29 -0.13 10.69 -1.47
C SER A 29 0.26 12.10 -1.05
N ASN A 30 0.46 12.34 0.24
CA ASN A 30 0.93 13.63 0.75
C ASN A 30 2.38 13.92 0.33
N LEU A 31 3.24 12.92 0.33
CA LEU A 31 4.62 13.05 -0.15
C LEU A 31 4.66 13.40 -1.63
N TYR A 32 3.86 12.71 -2.47
CA TYR A 32 3.70 13.04 -3.88
C TYR A 32 3.25 14.48 -4.08
N SER A 33 2.17 14.89 -3.41
CA SER A 33 1.66 16.25 -3.54
C SER A 33 2.68 17.32 -3.11
N ASN A 34 3.38 17.11 -1.98
CA ASN A 34 4.36 18.07 -1.50
C ASN A 34 5.58 18.16 -2.42
N TYR A 35 6.01 17.04 -2.99
CA TYR A 35 7.09 17.01 -3.96
C TYR A 35 6.71 17.77 -5.23
N ILE A 36 5.52 17.50 -5.77
CA ILE A 36 5.06 18.17 -7.00
C ILE A 36 4.90 19.68 -6.77
N LYS A 37 4.41 20.12 -5.60
CA LYS A 37 4.30 21.56 -5.26
C LYS A 37 5.65 22.27 -5.15
N SER A 38 6.70 21.56 -4.75
CA SER A 38 8.02 22.15 -4.50
C SER A 38 8.99 21.94 -5.66
N SER A 39 8.61 21.13 -6.65
CA SER A 39 9.37 20.84 -7.84
C SER A 39 8.89 21.69 -9.02
N SER A 40 9.77 21.90 -10.00
CA SER A 40 9.49 22.61 -11.25
C SER A 40 9.54 21.69 -12.46
N GLU A 41 9.37 20.38 -12.23
CA GLU A 41 9.33 19.39 -13.32
C GLU A 41 7.95 19.37 -13.98
N ASP A 42 7.93 19.12 -15.29
CA ASP A 42 6.69 19.07 -16.07
C ASP A 42 6.00 17.69 -16.01
N VAL A 43 6.76 16.64 -15.66
CA VAL A 43 6.32 15.25 -15.75
C VAL A 43 6.65 14.51 -14.45
N TYR A 44 5.64 13.83 -13.91
CA TYR A 44 5.77 12.98 -12.73
C TYR A 44 5.13 11.61 -12.95
N ILE A 45 5.85 10.56 -12.55
CA ILE A 45 5.38 9.17 -12.63
C ILE A 45 5.28 8.62 -11.22
N THR A 46 4.08 8.19 -10.82
CA THR A 46 3.87 7.58 -9.49
C THR A 46 4.56 6.22 -9.40
N THR A 47 4.99 5.86 -8.19
CA THR A 47 5.87 4.72 -7.92
C THR A 47 5.28 3.67 -6.98
N ALA A 48 3.98 3.72 -6.73
CA ALA A 48 3.31 2.79 -5.81
C ALA A 48 3.19 1.35 -6.33
N CYS A 49 3.27 1.15 -7.66
CA CYS A 49 3.13 -0.15 -8.31
C CYS A 49 4.51 -0.72 -8.70
N PRO A 50 4.98 -1.80 -8.07
CA PRO A 50 6.30 -2.37 -8.38
C PRO A 50 6.40 -2.89 -9.83
N SER A 51 5.31 -3.40 -10.39
CA SER A 51 5.29 -3.88 -11.78
C SER A 51 5.50 -2.76 -12.79
N VAL A 52 4.91 -1.58 -12.55
CA VAL A 52 5.11 -0.40 -13.41
C VAL A 52 6.53 0.12 -13.26
N ASN A 53 7.04 0.19 -12.02
CA ASN A 53 8.41 0.61 -11.76
C ASN A 53 9.42 -0.28 -12.51
N LEU A 54 9.26 -1.61 -12.41
CA LEU A 54 10.13 -2.58 -13.07
C LEU A 54 10.04 -2.49 -14.60
N PHE A 55 8.82 -2.30 -15.13
CA PHE A 55 8.62 -2.11 -16.57
C PHE A 55 9.36 -0.88 -17.09
N ILE A 56 9.23 0.27 -16.41
CA ILE A 56 9.93 1.50 -16.78
C ILE A 56 11.45 1.32 -16.67
N GLN A 57 11.94 0.78 -15.55
CA GLN A 57 13.37 0.58 -15.34
C GLN A 57 14.01 -0.33 -16.40
N LYS A 58 13.29 -1.37 -16.83
CA LYS A 58 13.79 -2.35 -17.80
C LYS A 58 13.70 -1.89 -19.24
N TYR A 59 12.58 -1.27 -19.63
CA TYR A 59 12.27 -0.99 -21.03
C TYR A 59 12.38 0.49 -21.41
N PHE A 60 12.28 1.40 -20.43
CA PHE A 60 12.34 2.85 -20.64
C PHE A 60 13.24 3.53 -19.60
N PRO A 61 14.52 3.12 -19.48
CA PRO A 61 15.41 3.67 -18.45
C PRO A 61 15.58 5.19 -18.55
N SER A 62 15.43 5.78 -19.74
CA SER A 62 15.54 7.24 -19.95
C SER A 62 14.45 8.07 -19.26
N ILE A 63 13.30 7.49 -18.94
CA ILE A 63 12.19 8.20 -18.26
C ILE A 63 12.17 7.96 -16.75
N THR A 64 13.10 7.16 -16.22
CA THR A 64 13.21 6.90 -14.76
C THR A 64 13.41 8.18 -13.95
N LYS A 65 14.03 9.21 -14.54
CA LYS A 65 14.21 10.53 -13.90
C LYS A 65 12.89 11.23 -13.54
N PHE A 66 11.78 10.86 -14.17
CA PHE A 66 10.44 11.40 -13.88
C PHE A 66 9.70 10.59 -12.81
N MET A 67 10.27 9.47 -12.34
CA MET A 67 9.67 8.64 -11.29
C MET A 67 9.79 9.32 -9.94
N LEU A 68 8.68 9.41 -9.21
CA LEU A 68 8.63 10.02 -7.89
C LEU A 68 9.49 9.21 -6.89
N PRO A 69 10.41 9.85 -6.15
CA PRO A 69 11.43 9.17 -5.36
C PRO A 69 10.91 8.69 -3.99
N PHE A 70 9.71 8.12 -3.94
CA PHE A 70 9.09 7.63 -2.72
C PHE A 70 8.77 6.15 -2.80
N VAL A 71 8.87 5.49 -1.66
CA VAL A 71 8.50 4.07 -1.50
C VAL A 71 6.99 3.89 -1.62
N SER A 72 6.54 2.65 -1.85
CA SER A 72 5.12 2.37 -1.96
C SER A 72 4.38 2.46 -0.61
N PRO A 73 3.03 2.53 -0.63
CA PRO A 73 2.21 2.52 0.58
C PRO A 73 2.48 1.36 1.53
N MET A 74 2.79 0.17 0.98
CA MET A 74 3.14 -1.02 1.77
C MET A 74 4.37 -0.72 2.63
N ILE A 75 5.47 -0.30 2.00
CA ILE A 75 6.73 -0.03 2.67
C ILE A 75 6.61 1.16 3.64
N ALA A 76 5.95 2.23 3.22
CA ALA A 76 5.71 3.40 4.06
C ALA A 76 4.95 3.02 5.35
N HIS A 77 3.87 2.23 5.21
CA HIS A 77 3.08 1.80 6.36
C HIS A 77 3.83 0.82 7.26
N SER A 78 4.53 -0.16 6.69
CA SER A 78 5.33 -1.12 7.46
C SER A 78 6.38 -0.43 8.32
N ARG A 79 7.05 0.61 7.80
CA ARG A 79 7.99 1.43 8.58
C ARG A 79 7.31 2.19 9.73
N VAL A 80 6.06 2.63 9.56
CA VAL A 80 5.26 3.23 10.65
C VAL A 80 4.91 2.19 11.70
N ILE A 81 4.42 1.01 11.29
CA ILE A 81 4.09 -0.10 12.19
C ILE A 81 5.30 -0.50 13.03
N ARG A 82 6.49 -0.60 12.42
CA ARG A 82 7.73 -0.91 13.14
C ARG A 82 8.04 0.11 14.24
N LYS A 83 7.88 1.40 13.96
CA LYS A 83 8.08 2.44 14.98
C LYS A 83 7.00 2.40 16.06
N LYS A 84 5.74 2.25 15.65
CA LYS A 84 4.57 2.30 16.53
C LYS A 84 4.53 1.15 17.54
N TYR A 85 4.91 -0.05 17.12
CA TYR A 85 4.80 -1.28 17.91
C TYR A 85 6.14 -1.88 18.32
N ASN A 86 7.20 -1.05 18.38
CA ASN A 86 8.54 -1.45 18.83
C ASN A 86 9.10 -2.68 18.07
N ASN A 87 9.17 -2.54 16.75
CA ASN A 87 9.76 -3.48 15.79
C ASN A 87 9.13 -4.90 15.80
N PRO A 88 7.81 -5.04 15.55
CA PRO A 88 7.18 -6.35 15.45
C PRO A 88 7.53 -7.03 14.12
N PHE A 89 7.13 -8.29 14.00
CA PHE A 89 7.08 -8.96 12.70
C PHE A 89 5.89 -8.41 11.87
N VAL A 90 6.15 -7.89 10.68
CA VAL A 90 5.18 -7.20 9.83
C VAL A 90 4.84 -8.03 8.60
N VAL A 91 3.55 -8.29 8.43
CA VAL A 91 2.98 -9.01 7.28
C VAL A 91 2.08 -8.07 6.50
N PHE A 92 2.31 -7.95 5.19
CA PHE A 92 1.36 -7.30 4.28
C PHE A 92 0.49 -8.36 3.60
N ILE A 93 -0.80 -8.10 3.55
CA ILE A 93 -1.76 -8.96 2.84
C ILE A 93 -2.47 -8.11 1.79
N GLY A 94 -2.34 -8.49 0.52
CA GLY A 94 -2.90 -7.69 -0.57
C GLY A 94 -3.16 -8.47 -1.85
N PRO A 95 -3.66 -7.80 -2.90
CA PRO A 95 -4.04 -8.48 -4.15
C PRO A 95 -2.87 -8.71 -5.12
N CYS A 96 -1.70 -8.12 -4.87
CA CYS A 96 -0.63 -8.02 -5.87
C CYS A 96 0.57 -8.90 -5.54
N ILE A 97 0.86 -9.86 -6.42
CA ILE A 97 2.06 -10.71 -6.34
C ILE A 97 3.35 -9.87 -6.49
N GLY A 98 3.30 -8.77 -7.25
CA GLY A 98 4.45 -7.88 -7.43
C GLY A 98 4.97 -7.27 -6.11
N LYS A 99 4.15 -7.23 -5.06
CA LYS A 99 4.59 -6.81 -3.72
C LYS A 99 5.54 -7.80 -3.06
N LYS A 100 5.49 -9.09 -3.42
CA LYS A 100 6.50 -10.06 -2.97
C LYS A 100 7.87 -9.71 -3.53
N LEU A 101 7.94 -9.33 -4.82
CA LEU A 101 9.19 -8.86 -5.43
C LEU A 101 9.69 -7.57 -4.78
N GLU A 102 8.80 -6.62 -4.47
CA GLU A 102 9.18 -5.38 -3.78
C GLU A 102 9.75 -5.64 -2.38
N LYS A 103 9.33 -6.71 -1.69
CA LYS A 103 9.91 -7.13 -0.40
C LYS A 103 11.33 -7.69 -0.55
N GLU A 104 11.67 -8.28 -1.68
CA GLU A 104 13.02 -8.81 -1.95
C GLU A 104 14.01 -7.73 -2.45
N ASP A 105 13.57 -6.47 -2.56
CA ASP A 105 14.44 -5.35 -2.93
C ASP A 105 15.33 -4.96 -1.73
N PHE A 106 16.64 -4.84 -1.96
CA PHE A 106 17.60 -4.45 -0.93
C PHE A 106 17.29 -3.06 -0.32
N GLN A 107 16.57 -2.20 -1.03
CA GLN A 107 16.19 -0.86 -0.54
C GLN A 107 15.03 -0.88 0.47
N THR A 108 14.38 -2.03 0.63
CA THR A 108 13.16 -2.20 1.44
C THR A 108 13.26 -3.35 2.44
N GLU A 109 14.43 -4.00 2.53
CA GLU A 109 14.71 -5.15 3.40
C GLU A 109 14.44 -4.82 4.89
N ASP A 110 14.58 -3.56 5.29
CA ASP A 110 14.32 -3.09 6.65
C ASP A 110 12.82 -2.99 7.00
N ALA A 111 11.93 -3.00 6.01
CA ALA A 111 10.57 -2.54 6.19
C ALA A 111 9.60 -3.67 6.52
N ILE A 112 9.64 -4.80 5.83
CA ILE A 112 8.57 -5.81 5.86
C ILE A 112 9.12 -7.24 5.87
N ASP A 113 8.54 -8.11 6.71
CA ASP A 113 9.06 -9.47 6.89
C ASP A 113 8.37 -10.49 5.97
N ALA A 114 7.07 -10.33 5.70
CA ALA A 114 6.33 -11.23 4.81
C ALA A 114 5.24 -10.52 4.00
N VAL A 115 4.96 -11.08 2.82
CA VAL A 115 3.89 -10.64 1.92
C VAL A 115 3.04 -11.83 1.51
N LEU A 116 1.73 -11.75 1.78
CA LEU A 116 0.74 -12.76 1.38
C LEU A 116 -0.26 -12.17 0.40
N THR A 117 -0.77 -13.01 -0.49
CA THR A 117 -1.95 -12.67 -1.30
C THR A 117 -3.25 -12.93 -0.53
N PHE A 118 -4.36 -12.36 -0.99
CA PHE A 118 -5.67 -12.70 -0.43
C PHE A 118 -6.05 -14.18 -0.63
N ASP A 119 -5.57 -14.80 -1.71
CA ASP A 119 -5.79 -16.23 -1.95
C ASP A 119 -5.02 -17.09 -0.93
N GLU A 120 -3.77 -16.71 -0.63
CA GLU A 120 -2.95 -17.38 0.39
C GLU A 120 -3.54 -17.21 1.79
N MET A 121 -4.00 -16.00 2.15
CA MET A 121 -4.72 -15.78 3.40
C MET A 121 -5.99 -16.65 3.47
N THR A 122 -6.76 -16.72 2.38
CA THR A 122 -7.99 -17.53 2.32
C THR A 122 -7.70 -19.01 2.45
N HIS A 123 -6.59 -19.49 1.87
CA HIS A 123 -6.14 -20.87 2.03
C HIS A 123 -5.76 -21.17 3.47
N TRP A 124 -4.96 -20.31 4.09
CA TRP A 124 -4.54 -20.47 5.48
C TRP A 124 -5.72 -20.51 6.46
N LEU A 125 -6.72 -19.64 6.27
CA LEU A 125 -7.96 -19.69 7.05
C LEU A 125 -8.69 -21.03 6.94
N LYS A 126 -8.68 -21.67 5.76
CA LYS A 126 -9.31 -22.98 5.56
C LYS A 126 -8.52 -24.11 6.23
N GLU A 127 -7.19 -24.05 6.18
CA GLU A 127 -6.32 -25.02 6.86
C GLU A 127 -6.50 -24.98 8.39
N GLU A 128 -6.75 -23.80 8.94
CA GLU A 128 -7.04 -23.58 10.37
C GLU A 128 -8.53 -23.76 10.72
N GLU A 129 -9.34 -24.27 9.79
CA GLU A 129 -10.79 -24.50 9.95
C GLU A 129 -11.58 -23.25 10.40
N ILE A 130 -11.13 -22.05 10.00
CA ILE A 130 -11.78 -20.78 10.31
C ILE A 130 -12.82 -20.44 9.22
N ASP A 131 -14.11 -20.57 9.54
CA ASP A 131 -15.18 -20.09 8.66
C ASP A 131 -15.28 -18.55 8.70
N PHE A 132 -14.76 -17.91 7.65
CA PHE A 132 -14.84 -16.45 7.49
C PHE A 132 -16.27 -15.91 7.50
N ASN A 133 -17.25 -16.66 7.00
CA ASN A 133 -18.62 -16.19 6.90
C ASN A 133 -19.32 -16.16 8.26
N SER A 134 -18.92 -17.01 9.19
CA SER A 134 -19.46 -17.05 10.56
C SER A 134 -18.82 -16.04 11.51
N LEU A 135 -17.77 -15.31 11.09
CA LEU A 135 -17.11 -14.32 11.94
C LEU A 135 -17.96 -13.06 12.12
N GLU A 136 -17.95 -12.52 13.32
CA GLU A 136 -18.50 -11.19 13.58
C GLU A 136 -17.53 -10.10 13.10
N PRO A 137 -18.04 -8.96 12.61
CA PRO A 137 -17.21 -7.82 12.24
C PRO A 137 -16.41 -7.25 13.42
N GLU A 138 -15.17 -6.88 13.17
CA GLU A 138 -14.29 -6.17 14.09
C GLU A 138 -13.66 -4.94 13.43
N SER A 139 -13.37 -3.91 14.23
CA SER A 139 -12.64 -2.72 13.78
C SER A 139 -11.15 -3.01 13.60
N PHE A 140 -10.52 -2.29 12.68
CA PHE A 140 -9.07 -2.20 12.57
C PHE A 140 -8.48 -1.48 13.79
N ASP A 141 -7.23 -1.76 14.10
CA ASP A 141 -6.50 -1.11 15.20
C ASP A 141 -6.17 0.37 14.91
N THR A 142 -6.31 0.81 13.66
CA THR A 142 -6.16 2.21 13.25
C THR A 142 -7.05 2.51 12.08
N ASP A 143 -7.82 3.60 12.20
CA ASP A 143 -8.64 4.11 11.12
C ASP A 143 -7.79 4.76 10.04
N ALA A 144 -7.96 4.32 8.79
CA ALA A 144 -7.41 5.01 7.64
C ALA A 144 -8.39 6.05 7.10
N SER A 145 -7.86 7.13 6.52
CA SER A 145 -8.69 8.15 5.87
C SER A 145 -9.43 7.60 4.64
N LEU A 146 -10.55 8.23 4.32
CA LEU A 146 -11.30 7.97 3.07
C LEU A 146 -10.41 8.12 1.83
N ARG A 147 -9.44 9.05 1.86
CA ARG A 147 -8.48 9.27 0.77
C ARG A 147 -7.55 8.08 0.57
N GLY A 148 -7.08 7.46 1.66
CA GLY A 148 -6.29 6.23 1.58
C GLY A 148 -7.10 5.05 1.03
N LYS A 149 -8.40 4.97 1.37
CA LYS A 149 -9.29 3.87 0.97
C LYS A 149 -9.61 3.85 -0.52
N ILE A 150 -9.53 4.98 -1.21
CA ILE A 150 -9.75 5.04 -2.68
C ILE A 150 -8.51 4.68 -3.49
N PHE A 151 -7.33 4.62 -2.88
CA PHE A 151 -6.05 4.38 -3.54
C PHE A 151 -6.00 3.11 -4.43
N PRO A 152 -6.56 1.94 -4.04
CA PRO A 152 -6.45 0.71 -4.84
C PRO A 152 -7.38 0.68 -6.06
N PHE A 153 -8.32 1.61 -6.21
CA PHE A 153 -9.15 1.69 -7.41
C PHE A 153 -8.38 2.29 -8.58
N SER A 154 -8.78 1.97 -9.81
CA SER A 154 -8.18 2.58 -11.01
C SER A 154 -8.30 4.11 -10.96
N GLY A 155 -7.16 4.78 -11.20
CA GLY A 155 -7.01 6.23 -11.03
C GLY A 155 -7.15 6.73 -9.58
N GLY A 156 -7.22 5.83 -8.58
CA GLY A 156 -7.44 6.14 -7.17
C GLY A 156 -6.33 6.99 -6.54
N ILE A 157 -5.08 6.70 -6.91
CA ILE A 157 -3.91 7.52 -6.55
C ILE A 157 -4.14 8.96 -7.03
N LEU A 158 -4.46 9.11 -8.32
CA LEU A 158 -4.60 10.41 -8.97
C LEU A 158 -5.84 11.17 -8.49
N LYS A 159 -6.96 10.48 -8.24
CA LYS A 159 -8.15 11.06 -7.59
C LYS A 159 -7.84 11.54 -6.17
N GLY A 160 -7.05 10.77 -5.42
CA GLY A 160 -6.52 11.18 -4.14
C GLY A 160 -5.68 12.45 -4.25
N LEU A 161 -4.91 12.62 -5.33
CA LEU A 161 -4.12 13.83 -5.57
C LEU A 161 -4.98 15.02 -6.05
N LYS A 162 -5.96 14.83 -6.94
CA LYS A 162 -6.82 15.87 -7.55
C LYS A 162 -7.55 16.76 -6.55
N ASN A 163 -7.81 16.29 -5.33
CA ASN A 163 -8.40 17.10 -4.28
C ASN A 163 -7.42 18.14 -3.68
N GLN A 164 -6.29 18.39 -4.34
CA GLN A 164 -5.33 19.43 -3.98
C GLN A 164 -5.16 20.41 -5.13
N ASP A 165 -5.23 21.71 -4.82
CA ASP A 165 -5.25 22.80 -5.80
C ASP A 165 -4.06 22.77 -6.79
N CYS A 166 -2.90 22.27 -6.34
CA CYS A 166 -1.69 22.15 -7.16
C CYS A 166 -1.80 21.16 -8.33
N MET A 167 -2.81 20.28 -8.34
CA MET A 167 -3.00 19.26 -9.38
C MET A 167 -3.84 19.76 -10.54
N ASN A 168 -4.48 20.92 -10.43
CA ASN A 168 -5.31 21.49 -11.49
C ASN A 168 -4.48 21.96 -12.71
N GLU A 169 -3.17 22.15 -12.53
CA GLU A 169 -2.25 22.58 -13.59
C GLU A 169 -1.69 21.41 -14.42
N TYR A 170 -1.97 20.17 -14.02
CA TYR A 170 -1.41 18.97 -14.64
C TYR A 170 -2.47 18.13 -15.34
N GLU A 171 -2.14 17.64 -16.54
CA GLU A 171 -2.90 16.58 -17.20
C GLU A 171 -2.64 15.25 -16.48
N ILE A 172 -3.71 14.53 -16.17
CA ILE A 172 -3.66 13.28 -15.41
C ILE A 172 -3.95 12.11 -16.32
N ILE A 173 -2.97 11.21 -16.47
CA ILE A 173 -3.04 10.01 -17.30
C ILE A 173 -3.05 8.78 -16.37
N SER A 174 -4.08 7.94 -16.49
CA SER A 174 -4.26 6.71 -15.70
C SER A 174 -4.45 5.49 -16.56
#